data_AF-A0A345UAL8-F1
#
_entry.id   AF-A0A345UAL8-F1
#
_cell.length_a   1.000
_cell.length_b   1.000
_cell.length_c   1.000
_cell.angle_alpha   90.00
_cell.angle_beta   90.00
_cell.angle_gamma   90.00
#
_symmetry.space_group_name_H-M   'P 1'
#
loop_
_entity.id
_entity.type
_entity.pdbx_description
1 polymer ?
#
loop_
_entity_poly.entity_id
_entity_poly.type
_entity_poly.pdbx_seq_one_letter_code
_entity_poly.pdbx_strand_id
1 'polypeptide(L)'
;MFNQYSILYNSNLYSLPLARNEYFFNDDNKLLENKTLISRNFLTKLVNKYWQETIFLSAPNSLSNRYIDQLKSDGILIYKNEHKKFLLDFSKALFSGRIKVLLNDYKVSNDLKKKTIDTKNNSVPFVWRKGLNFPLPRRIPALSIFKQDNSYLNKRQSCFLKRIRQYPFPIFTVVNKLNQMMLTESREEIVSSLKVVDKIYRWYCHNFVNNQIFSSLYYGLFFVHPSDALEYLNSIKHKNSDFAQNNLSLLSTKLEIYYKLSRVSRGQIRIKLIPDLKEIANLIYRYKYYDNIHFHNNQKYGKNFFKGQPIYFIKPIYSLNRLTQKTSLVHYNYAIELNSQKDEFQSIFTNYKTAVEAWRKFRQKCKNYKLPHKPQILVYNLEDFIKLYDNNEFGKYKNITLVPSQASYEFIKQNQVLREDKATKQIFFREFFRFQRFAQKIVWSLSNKQPTNWQK
;
A
#
# COMPACT_ATOMS: atom_id res chain seq x y z
N MET A 1 -13.88 40.12 37.25
CA MET A 1 -13.14 40.24 38.53
C MET A 1 -12.61 38.86 38.91
N PHE A 2 -11.28 38.75 39.05
CA PHE A 2 -10.45 37.88 39.92
C PHE A 2 -10.98 36.48 40.30
N ASN A 3 -10.25 35.36 40.28
CA ASN A 3 -8.82 35.04 40.32
C ASN A 3 -8.67 33.59 39.81
N GLN A 4 -7.75 33.25 38.90
CA GLN A 4 -6.39 32.73 39.20
C GLN A 4 -6.33 31.67 40.32
N TYR A 5 -6.10 30.42 39.95
CA TYR A 5 -5.09 29.58 40.62
C TYR A 5 -4.39 28.67 39.59
N SER A 6 -3.10 28.92 39.49
CA SER A 6 -2.05 28.18 38.82
C SER A 6 -1.78 26.84 39.49
N ILE A 7 -1.64 25.77 38.71
CA ILE A 7 -0.80 24.62 39.10
C ILE A 7 0.18 24.36 37.97
N LEU A 8 1.39 24.88 38.18
CA LEU A 8 2.61 24.58 37.44
C LEU A 8 3.01 23.13 37.71
N TYR A 9 2.81 22.24 36.73
CA TYR A 9 3.58 21.01 36.67
C TYR A 9 4.83 21.25 35.83
N ASN A 10 5.90 21.56 36.56
CA ASN A 10 7.29 21.47 36.12
C ASN A 10 7.55 20.05 35.60
N SER A 11 7.66 19.90 34.29
CA SER A 11 8.34 18.76 33.68
C SER A 11 9.68 19.24 33.14
N ASN A 12 10.62 19.43 34.07
CA ASN A 12 12.04 19.43 33.78
C ASN A 12 12.41 18.02 33.29
N LEU A 13 12.33 17.80 31.98
CA LEU A 13 12.88 16.62 31.32
C LEU A 13 13.65 17.10 30.08
N TYR A 14 14.96 17.22 30.28
CA TYR A 14 16.02 17.26 29.28
C TYR A 14 15.75 18.17 28.07
N SER A 15 16.09 19.44 28.24
CA SER A 15 16.40 20.33 27.12
C SER A 15 17.61 19.77 26.35
N LEU A 16 17.36 19.00 25.30
CA LEU A 16 18.30 18.89 24.18
C LEU A 16 18.56 20.31 23.67
N PRO A 17 19.81 20.71 23.37
CA PRO A 17 20.07 22.03 22.81
C PRO A 17 19.51 22.05 21.40
N LEU A 18 18.24 22.46 21.24
CA LEU A 18 17.79 23.04 20.00
C LEU A 18 18.54 24.36 19.86
N ALA A 19 19.60 24.37 19.05
CA ALA A 19 20.10 25.60 18.48
C ALA A 19 18.96 26.20 17.63
N ARG A 20 18.17 27.08 18.25
CA ARG A 20 17.24 27.95 17.55
C ARG A 20 18.10 28.90 16.73
N ASN A 21 18.31 28.57 15.45
CA ASN A 21 18.67 29.60 14.49
C ASN A 21 17.41 30.42 14.28
N GLU A 22 17.26 31.52 15.02
CA GLU A 22 16.26 32.54 14.73
C GLU A 22 16.64 33.19 13.40
N TYR A 23 16.16 32.60 12.31
CA TYR A 23 16.17 33.26 11.02
C TYR A 23 15.11 34.35 11.03
N PHE A 24 15.50 35.56 11.39
CA PHE A 24 14.76 36.76 11.04
C PHE A 24 14.80 36.95 9.52
N PHE A 25 13.80 36.44 8.82
CA PHE A 25 13.47 36.88 7.46
C PHE A 25 12.38 37.96 7.56
N ASN A 26 12.77 39.16 8.00
CA ASN A 26 11.94 40.35 7.82
C ASN A 26 12.66 41.31 6.86
N ASP A 27 12.11 41.35 5.65
CA ASP A 27 11.94 42.44 4.67
C ASP A 27 12.98 43.55 4.41
N ASP A 28 14.27 43.40 4.74
CA ASP A 28 15.31 44.36 4.28
C ASP A 28 16.36 43.75 3.33
N ASN A 29 15.98 43.61 2.05
CA ASN A 29 16.86 43.13 0.98
C ASN A 29 18.09 44.03 0.71
N LYS A 30 18.14 45.26 1.23
CA LYS A 30 19.29 46.18 1.08
C LYS A 30 20.37 45.99 2.15
N LEU A 31 20.09 45.32 3.27
CA LEU A 31 21.03 45.16 4.40
C LEU A 31 21.82 43.84 4.36
N LEU A 32 21.53 42.95 3.42
CA LEU A 32 22.27 41.69 3.26
C LEU A 32 23.51 41.81 2.35
N GLU A 33 23.62 42.84 1.52
CA GLU A 33 24.73 42.95 0.54
C GLU A 33 26.11 43.14 1.19
N ASN A 34 26.18 43.57 2.45
CA ASN A 34 27.44 43.82 3.17
C ASN A 34 27.68 42.90 4.39
N LYS A 35 26.89 41.84 4.59
CA LYS A 35 27.12 40.92 5.71
C LYS A 35 28.20 39.90 5.36
N THR A 36 29.33 39.97 6.07
CA THR A 36 30.34 38.92 6.12
C THR A 36 29.68 37.56 6.37
N LEU A 37 30.16 36.50 5.72
CA LEU A 37 29.69 35.14 5.95
C LEU A 37 29.56 34.88 7.45
N ILE A 38 28.33 34.58 7.90
CA ILE A 38 28.06 34.33 9.31
C ILE A 38 28.92 33.14 9.73
N SER A 39 29.97 33.40 10.51
CA SER A 39 30.85 32.37 11.01
C SER A 39 30.05 31.46 11.93
N ARG A 40 29.88 30.20 11.53
CA ARG A 40 29.17 29.22 12.36
C ARG A 40 30.04 28.88 13.56
N ASN A 41 29.51 29.04 14.76
CA ASN A 41 30.15 28.57 15.99
C ASN A 41 30.47 27.07 15.87
N PHE A 42 31.55 26.63 16.52
CA PHE A 42 32.03 25.24 16.47
C PHE A 42 30.93 24.23 16.84
N LEU A 43 30.14 24.53 17.88
CA LEU A 43 29.00 23.72 18.29
C LEU A 43 27.94 23.61 17.19
N THR A 44 27.61 24.71 16.52
CA THR A 44 26.67 24.71 15.39
C THR A 44 27.18 23.86 14.23
N LYS A 45 28.50 23.88 13.96
CA LYS A 45 29.13 22.99 12.96
C LYS A 45 28.99 21.52 13.35
N LEU A 46 29.20 21.16 14.62
CA LEU A 46 29.05 19.78 15.11
C LEU A 46 27.59 19.31 15.05
N VAL A 47 26.65 20.13 15.52
CA VAL A 47 25.21 19.83 15.47
C VAL A 47 24.76 19.61 14.03
N ASN A 48 25.15 20.49 13.10
CA ASN A 48 24.80 20.34 11.68
C ASN A 48 25.43 19.11 11.02
N LYS A 49 26.65 18.74 11.44
CA LYS A 49 27.35 17.59 10.89
C LYS A 49 26.76 16.26 11.38
N TYR A 50 26.45 16.14 12.67
CA TYR A 50 26.13 14.86 13.30
C TYR A 50 24.69 14.69 13.78
N TRP A 51 23.96 15.78 14.05
CA TRP A 51 22.65 15.73 14.72
C TRP A 51 21.48 16.15 13.84
N GLN A 52 21.54 17.34 13.24
CA GLN A 52 20.44 17.88 12.45
C GLN A 52 20.92 18.96 11.50
N GLU A 53 20.53 18.88 10.22
CA GLU A 53 20.78 19.91 9.24
C GLU A 53 19.45 20.42 8.66
N THR A 54 19.32 21.73 8.47
CA THR A 54 18.17 22.31 7.76
C THR A 54 18.59 22.72 6.36
N ILE A 55 17.91 22.19 5.36
CA ILE A 55 18.17 22.43 3.94
C ILE A 55 17.03 23.28 3.40
N PHE A 56 17.37 24.40 2.78
CA PHE A 56 16.40 25.28 2.14
C PHE A 56 16.45 25.04 0.63
N LEU A 57 15.33 24.61 0.05
CA LEU A 57 15.18 24.58 -1.40
C LEU A 57 14.49 25.87 -1.83
N SER A 58 15.17 26.68 -2.63
CA SER A 58 14.65 27.95 -3.13
C SER A 58 14.92 28.09 -4.62
N ALA A 59 14.10 28.90 -5.31
CA ALA A 59 14.38 29.29 -6.67
C ALA A 59 15.65 30.17 -6.72
N PRO A 60 16.53 29.99 -7.72
CA PRO A 60 17.74 30.79 -7.84
C PRO A 60 17.38 32.27 -8.02
N ASN A 61 18.05 33.14 -7.28
CA ASN A 61 17.97 34.59 -7.42
C ASN A 61 19.38 35.22 -7.41
N SER A 62 19.48 36.50 -7.77
CA SER A 62 20.77 37.20 -7.87
C SER A 62 21.58 37.16 -6.57
N LEU A 63 20.90 37.29 -5.42
CA LEU A 63 21.52 37.22 -4.09
C LEU A 63 22.04 35.82 -3.76
N SER A 64 21.27 34.77 -4.06
CA SER A 64 21.69 33.38 -3.85
C SER A 64 22.88 33.02 -4.72
N ASN A 65 22.91 33.52 -5.96
CA ASN A 65 24.03 33.29 -6.87
C ASN A 65 25.30 33.97 -6.36
N ARG A 66 25.23 35.25 -5.96
CA ARG A 66 26.37 35.96 -5.34
C ARG A 66 26.88 35.23 -4.10
N TYR A 67 25.98 34.79 -3.22
CA TYR A 67 26.35 34.03 -2.02
C TYR A 67 27.00 32.69 -2.36
N ILE A 68 26.49 31.95 -3.35
CA ILE A 68 27.08 30.69 -3.82
C ILE A 68 28.48 30.95 -4.41
N ASP A 69 28.65 32.02 -5.19
CA ASP A 69 29.92 32.36 -5.81
C ASP A 69 30.96 32.82 -4.79
N GLN A 70 30.54 33.54 -3.74
CA GLN A 70 31.39 33.85 -2.58
C GLN A 70 31.82 32.58 -1.82
N LEU A 71 30.90 31.63 -1.61
CA LEU A 71 31.27 30.34 -0.99
C LEU A 71 32.24 29.52 -1.85
N LYS A 72 32.15 29.64 -3.19
CA LYS A 72 33.11 29.01 -4.12
C LYS A 72 34.47 29.70 -4.06
N SER A 73 34.51 31.04 -4.06
CA SER A 73 35.75 31.81 -3.99
C SER A 73 36.49 31.58 -2.68
N ASP A 74 35.76 31.43 -1.58
CA ASP A 74 36.31 31.20 -0.24
C ASP A 74 36.78 29.74 -0.03
N GLY A 75 36.69 28.90 -1.07
CA GLY A 75 37.10 27.49 -1.01
C GLY A 75 36.21 26.60 -0.13
N ILE A 76 35.10 27.14 0.39
CA ILE A 76 34.13 26.41 1.23
C ILE A 76 33.27 25.47 0.37
N LEU A 77 33.06 25.82 -0.91
CA LEU A 77 32.20 25.10 -1.86
C LEU A 77 33.02 24.26 -2.88
N ILE A 78 34.09 23.59 -2.46
CA ILE A 78 34.91 22.71 -3.35
C ILE A 78 34.28 21.30 -3.41
N TYR A 79 33.36 21.13 -4.37
CA TYR A 79 32.36 20.05 -4.39
C TYR A 79 32.47 19.11 -5.61
N LYS A 80 33.49 18.23 -5.66
CA LYS A 80 33.41 17.06 -6.57
C LYS A 80 33.15 15.75 -5.83
N ASN A 81 34.01 15.35 -4.91
CA ASN A 81 33.86 14.08 -4.18
C ASN A 81 32.92 14.20 -2.97
N GLU A 82 33.01 15.29 -2.21
CA GLU A 82 32.11 15.55 -1.07
C GLU A 82 30.67 15.77 -1.52
N HIS A 83 30.45 16.36 -2.71
CA HIS A 83 29.12 16.54 -3.28
C HIS A 83 28.44 15.22 -3.58
N LYS A 84 29.16 14.31 -4.25
CA LYS A 84 28.66 12.97 -4.55
C LYS A 84 28.31 12.25 -3.25
N LYS A 85 29.18 12.30 -2.24
CA LYS A 85 28.91 11.71 -0.92
C LYS A 85 27.70 12.34 -0.24
N PHE A 86 27.60 13.67 -0.25
CA PHE A 86 26.45 14.40 0.29
C PHE A 86 25.15 13.99 -0.41
N LEU A 87 25.10 13.99 -1.74
CA LEU A 87 23.91 13.59 -2.51
C LEU A 87 23.53 12.13 -2.26
N LEU A 88 24.53 11.24 -2.13
CA LEU A 88 24.30 9.85 -1.76
C LEU A 88 23.74 9.72 -0.34
N ASP A 89 24.30 10.41 0.65
CA ASP A 89 23.79 10.37 2.03
C ASP A 89 22.43 11.06 2.15
N PHE A 90 22.20 12.15 1.42
CA PHE A 90 20.96 12.90 1.36
C PHE A 90 19.85 12.07 0.70
N SER A 91 20.13 11.44 -0.45
CA SER A 91 19.17 10.51 -1.08
C SER A 91 18.83 9.35 -0.16
N LYS A 92 19.82 8.70 0.48
CA LYS A 92 19.57 7.66 1.49
C LYS A 92 18.71 8.17 2.66
N ALA A 93 18.94 9.41 3.10
CA ALA A 93 18.15 10.02 4.16
C ALA A 93 16.71 10.34 3.74
N LEU A 94 16.49 10.74 2.49
CA LEU A 94 15.16 10.94 1.91
C LEU A 94 14.40 9.61 1.88
N PHE A 95 15.00 8.56 1.31
CA PHE A 95 14.38 7.23 1.24
C PHE A 95 14.15 6.63 2.64
N SER A 96 15.04 6.87 3.60
CA SER A 96 14.86 6.39 4.98
C SER A 96 13.81 7.16 5.78
N GLY A 97 13.24 8.25 5.25
CA GLY A 97 12.25 9.08 5.95
C GLY A 97 12.84 9.95 7.07
N ARG A 98 14.17 10.19 7.03
CA ARG A 98 14.87 11.05 7.99
C ARG A 98 14.79 12.53 7.66
N ILE A 99 14.48 12.85 6.42
CA ILE A 99 14.25 14.22 5.96
C ILE A 99 12.75 14.49 6.00
N LYS A 100 12.36 15.55 6.72
CA LYS A 100 10.97 15.99 6.84
C LYS A 100 10.83 17.39 6.28
N VAL A 101 9.76 17.63 5.56
CA VAL A 101 9.40 18.99 5.14
C VAL A 101 8.77 19.70 6.34
N LEU A 102 9.29 20.86 6.70
CA LEU A 102 8.65 21.78 7.64
C LEU A 102 7.58 22.56 6.87
N LEU A 103 6.51 21.87 6.48
CA LEU A 103 5.27 22.56 6.13
C LEU A 103 4.50 22.73 7.43
N ASN A 104 4.05 23.95 7.71
CA ASN A 104 3.25 24.24 8.89
C ASN A 104 2.02 23.31 8.88
N ASP A 105 2.06 22.29 9.74
CA ASP A 105 1.07 21.22 9.89
C ASP A 105 -0.19 21.74 10.62
N TYR A 106 -0.60 22.98 10.32
CA TYR A 106 -1.84 23.55 10.80
C TYR A 106 -2.98 22.96 9.96
N LYS A 107 -3.92 22.34 10.68
CA LYS A 107 -5.23 21.93 10.20
C LYS A 107 -5.71 22.92 9.14
N VAL A 108 -5.93 22.42 7.94
CA VAL A 108 -6.57 23.13 6.83
C VAL A 108 -8.01 23.44 7.26
N SER A 109 -8.20 24.52 8.02
CA SER A 109 -9.45 25.27 8.04
C SER A 109 -9.48 26.12 6.78
N ASN A 110 -10.56 26.01 6.01
CA ASN A 110 -10.68 26.61 4.69
C ASN A 110 -10.80 28.14 4.69
N ASP A 111 -10.87 28.80 5.85
CA ASP A 111 -11.22 30.23 5.94
C ASP A 111 -10.02 31.20 6.05
N LEU A 112 -8.77 30.70 6.04
CA LEU A 112 -7.56 31.55 6.04
C LEU A 112 -6.68 31.38 4.79
N LYS A 113 -7.20 30.75 3.73
CA LYS A 113 -6.48 30.48 2.48
C LYS A 113 -6.10 31.72 1.64
N LYS A 114 -6.36 32.94 2.12
CA LYS A 114 -6.06 34.18 1.37
C LYS A 114 -5.04 35.12 2.01
N LYS A 115 -4.49 34.81 3.20
CA LYS A 115 -3.64 35.80 3.91
C LYS A 115 -2.30 35.34 4.47
N THR A 116 -1.86 34.09 4.23
CA THR A 116 -0.56 33.61 4.76
C THR A 116 0.24 32.73 3.81
N ILE A 117 -0.13 32.68 2.53
CA ILE A 117 0.84 32.38 1.46
C ILE A 117 1.34 33.73 0.98
N ASP A 118 2.11 34.42 1.82
CA ASP A 118 2.91 35.53 1.35
C ASP A 118 3.93 34.96 0.36
N THR A 119 3.65 35.21 -0.90
CA THR A 119 4.35 34.83 -2.13
C THR A 119 5.74 35.45 -2.26
N LYS A 120 6.34 35.95 -1.17
CA LYS A 120 7.66 36.59 -1.20
C LYS A 120 8.82 35.64 -0.89
N ASN A 121 8.62 34.56 -0.14
CA ASN A 121 9.70 33.62 0.19
C ASN A 121 9.49 32.25 -0.47
N ASN A 122 10.06 32.09 -1.66
CA ASN A 122 10.06 30.85 -2.47
C ASN A 122 10.92 29.71 -1.88
N SER A 123 11.16 29.68 -0.57
CA SER A 123 12.00 28.66 0.07
C SER A 123 11.18 27.65 0.86
N VAL A 124 11.39 26.36 0.61
CA VAL A 124 10.81 25.27 1.38
C VAL A 124 11.89 24.70 2.32
N PRO A 125 11.73 24.78 3.65
CA PRO A 125 12.67 24.21 4.60
C PRO A 125 12.47 22.70 4.82
N PHE A 126 13.57 21.96 4.76
CA PHE A 126 13.66 20.53 5.02
C PHE A 126 14.55 20.30 6.24
N VAL A 127 14.10 19.49 7.20
CA VAL A 127 14.91 19.08 8.36
C VAL A 127 15.45 17.69 8.12
N TRP A 128 16.76 17.58 7.96
CA TRP A 128 17.49 16.32 7.91
C TRP A 128 17.99 15.94 9.30
N ARG A 129 17.40 14.90 9.89
CA ARG A 129 17.88 14.33 11.15
C ARG A 129 18.99 13.31 10.89
N LYS A 130 20.13 13.49 11.55
CA LYS A 130 21.34 12.67 11.38
C LYS A 130 21.61 11.84 12.64
N GLY A 131 22.35 10.75 12.46
CA GLY A 131 22.76 9.87 13.56
C GLY A 131 21.57 9.30 14.36
N LEU A 132 21.58 9.57 15.66
CA LEU A 132 20.60 9.08 16.65
C LEU A 132 19.49 10.11 16.96
N ASN A 133 19.35 11.17 16.16
CA ASN A 133 18.28 12.15 16.32
C ASN A 133 16.92 11.55 15.89
N PHE A 134 16.31 10.77 16.78
CA PHE A 134 14.99 10.20 16.58
C PHE A 134 13.89 11.19 16.99
N PRO A 135 12.71 11.18 16.32
CA PRO A 135 11.56 11.92 16.81
C PRO A 135 11.11 11.42 18.17
N LEU A 136 10.56 12.30 18.99
CA LEU A 136 9.93 11.91 20.24
C LEU A 136 8.83 10.85 19.97
N PRO A 137 8.78 9.78 20.78
CA PRO A 137 7.80 8.73 20.61
C PRO A 137 6.41 9.31 20.86
N ARG A 138 5.49 9.14 19.91
CA ARG A 138 4.08 9.53 20.10
C ARG A 138 3.29 8.45 20.85
N ARG A 139 3.86 7.26 21.00
CA ARG A 139 3.30 6.11 21.72
C ARG A 139 4.36 5.51 22.63
N ILE A 140 4.03 5.35 23.91
CA ILE A 140 4.86 4.59 24.86
C ILE A 140 4.41 3.12 24.75
N PRO A 141 5.31 2.17 24.45
CA PRO A 141 4.94 0.79 24.16
C PRO A 141 4.54 -0.04 25.40
N ALA A 142 4.74 0.50 26.62
CA ALA A 142 4.68 -0.25 27.87
C ALA A 142 3.32 -0.93 28.18
N LEU A 143 2.25 -0.61 27.45
CA LEU A 143 0.94 -1.29 27.57
C LEU A 143 0.37 -1.78 26.22
N SER A 144 1.13 -1.70 25.12
CA SER A 144 0.64 -1.99 23.76
C SER A 144 1.10 -3.34 23.19
N ILE A 145 2.02 -4.03 23.85
CA ILE A 145 2.57 -5.31 23.35
C ILE A 145 1.51 -6.42 23.37
N PHE A 146 0.47 -6.29 24.20
CA PHE A 146 -0.65 -7.24 24.30
C PHE A 146 -1.95 -6.80 23.62
N LYS A 147 -2.03 -5.56 23.13
CA LYS A 147 -3.16 -5.14 22.29
C LYS A 147 -2.85 -5.46 20.84
N GLN A 148 -2.95 -6.74 20.51
CA GLN A 148 -3.23 -7.19 19.16
C GLN A 148 -4.67 -6.77 18.83
N ASP A 149 -4.88 -5.46 18.70
CA ASP A 149 -6.19 -4.88 18.44
C ASP A 149 -6.69 -5.42 17.10
N ASN A 150 -7.56 -6.42 17.18
CA ASN A 150 -8.40 -6.91 16.09
C ASN A 150 -9.34 -5.83 15.52
N SER A 151 -9.23 -4.57 15.95
CA SER A 151 -10.11 -3.45 15.60
C SER A 151 -9.54 -2.51 14.53
N TYR A 152 -8.66 -2.98 13.64
CA TYR A 152 -8.18 -2.16 12.51
C TYR A 152 -9.24 -1.92 11.43
N LEU A 153 -10.29 -2.74 11.39
CA LEU A 153 -11.35 -2.58 10.42
C LEU A 153 -12.47 -1.71 10.99
N ASN A 154 -12.79 -0.63 10.29
CA ASN A 154 -13.99 0.16 10.60
C ASN A 154 -15.24 -0.75 10.54
N LYS A 155 -16.32 -0.41 11.28
CA LYS A 155 -17.62 -1.11 11.25
C LYS A 155 -18.09 -1.40 9.82
N ARG A 156 -17.86 -0.46 8.90
CA ARG A 156 -18.17 -0.58 7.46
C ARG A 156 -17.36 -1.68 6.78
N GLN A 157 -16.04 -1.63 6.97
CA GLN A 157 -15.12 -2.63 6.44
C GLN A 157 -15.43 -4.02 7.00
N SER A 158 -15.86 -4.10 8.25
CA SER A 158 -16.31 -5.33 8.90
C SER A 158 -17.63 -5.85 8.31
N CYS A 159 -18.57 -4.97 7.92
CA CYS A 159 -19.80 -5.36 7.24
C CYS A 159 -19.52 -5.91 5.84
N PHE A 160 -18.70 -5.23 5.04
CA PHE A 160 -18.27 -5.73 3.74
C PHE A 160 -17.53 -7.08 3.86
N LEU A 161 -16.64 -7.20 4.84
CA LEU A 161 -15.93 -8.44 5.14
C LEU A 161 -16.90 -9.60 5.45
N LYS A 162 -17.97 -9.36 6.21
CA LYS A 162 -19.00 -10.38 6.48
C LYS A 162 -19.68 -10.85 5.19
N ARG A 163 -19.93 -9.95 4.22
CA ARG A 163 -20.55 -10.30 2.93
C ARG A 163 -19.64 -11.17 2.06
N ILE A 164 -18.39 -10.75 1.86
CA ILE A 164 -17.42 -11.54 1.05
C ILE A 164 -17.02 -12.87 1.69
N ARG A 165 -17.32 -13.06 2.98
CA ARG A 165 -17.16 -14.33 3.69
C ARG A 165 -18.26 -15.34 3.37
N GLN A 166 -19.49 -14.86 3.19
CA GLN A 166 -20.64 -15.71 2.88
C GLN A 166 -20.49 -16.36 1.51
N TYR A 167 -19.95 -15.62 0.53
CA TYR A 167 -19.66 -16.12 -0.81
C TYR A 167 -18.17 -15.91 -1.14
N PRO A 168 -17.31 -16.87 -0.78
CA PRO A 168 -15.87 -16.68 -0.89
C PRO A 168 -15.41 -16.68 -2.34
N PHE A 169 -14.81 -15.57 -2.76
CA PHE A 169 -14.10 -15.49 -4.03
C PHE A 169 -12.67 -16.00 -3.87
N PRO A 170 -12.21 -16.94 -4.72
CA PRO A 170 -10.88 -17.49 -4.61
C PRO A 170 -9.81 -16.60 -5.24
N ILE A 171 -8.66 -16.54 -4.57
CA ILE A 171 -7.44 -15.90 -5.06
C ILE A 171 -6.23 -16.75 -4.65
N PHE A 172 -5.15 -16.64 -5.40
CA PHE A 172 -4.02 -17.55 -5.29
C PHE A 172 -2.77 -16.81 -4.81
N THR A 173 -1.93 -17.48 -4.02
CA THR A 173 -0.65 -16.93 -3.59
C THR A 173 0.38 -18.05 -3.51
N VAL A 174 1.63 -17.70 -3.76
CA VAL A 174 2.75 -18.64 -3.57
C VAL A 174 3.11 -18.68 -2.08
N VAL A 175 3.25 -19.88 -1.55
CA VAL A 175 3.66 -20.12 -0.16
C VAL A 175 4.80 -21.11 -0.10
N ASN A 176 5.51 -21.11 1.03
CA ASN A 176 6.43 -22.19 1.35
C ASN A 176 5.71 -23.41 1.97
N LYS A 177 6.45 -24.50 2.24
CA LYS A 177 5.97 -25.71 2.96
C LYS A 177 5.24 -25.44 4.27
N LEU A 178 5.49 -24.29 4.90
CA LEU A 178 4.95 -23.88 6.19
C LEU A 178 3.73 -22.97 6.02
N ASN A 179 3.18 -22.89 4.80
CA ASN A 179 2.08 -22.02 4.40
C ASN A 179 2.34 -20.53 4.67
N GLN A 180 3.61 -20.12 4.65
CA GLN A 180 3.99 -18.71 4.76
C GLN A 180 4.05 -18.10 3.37
N MET A 181 3.40 -16.95 3.19
CA MET A 181 3.41 -16.20 1.94
C MET A 181 4.83 -15.80 1.55
N MET A 182 5.18 -16.04 0.29
CA MET A 182 6.41 -15.52 -0.29
C MET A 182 6.27 -14.01 -0.54
N LEU A 183 7.17 -13.23 0.04
CA LEU A 183 7.26 -11.79 -0.18
C LEU A 183 8.36 -11.49 -1.19
N THR A 184 8.12 -10.51 -2.05
CA THR A 184 9.13 -9.98 -2.97
C THR A 184 9.69 -8.69 -2.42
N GLU A 185 10.99 -8.49 -2.54
CA GLU A 185 11.59 -7.21 -2.22
C GLU A 185 11.20 -6.17 -3.29
N SER A 186 10.91 -4.94 -2.84
CA SER A 186 10.72 -3.84 -3.78
C SER A 186 12.04 -3.55 -4.49
N ARG A 187 12.01 -3.39 -5.82
CA ARG A 187 13.16 -2.94 -6.63
C ARG A 187 13.65 -1.51 -6.30
N GLU A 188 13.21 -0.92 -5.20
CA GLU A 188 13.86 0.27 -4.66
C GLU A 188 15.22 -0.18 -4.09
N GLU A 189 16.19 -0.36 -4.99
CA GLU A 189 17.57 -0.81 -4.77
C GLU A 189 18.31 -0.06 -3.63
N ILE A 190 17.75 1.06 -3.18
CA ILE A 190 18.32 1.86 -2.10
C ILE A 190 18.21 1.18 -0.73
N VAL A 191 17.22 0.30 -0.49
CA VAL A 191 17.00 -0.31 0.84
C VAL A 191 18.17 -1.22 1.26
N SER A 192 18.72 -2.01 0.35
CA SER A 192 19.88 -2.86 0.61
C SER A 192 21.14 -2.04 0.92
N SER A 193 21.22 -0.80 0.40
CA SER A 193 22.32 0.15 0.61
C SER A 193 22.23 1.00 1.90
N LEU A 194 21.16 0.82 2.68
CA LEU A 194 20.94 1.58 3.92
C LEU A 194 21.89 1.15 5.03
N LYS A 195 22.47 2.16 5.71
CA LYS A 195 23.35 1.94 6.86
C LYS A 195 22.54 1.33 8.01
N VAL A 196 23.21 0.63 8.93
CA VAL A 196 22.57 0.02 10.12
C VAL A 196 21.73 1.04 10.91
N VAL A 197 22.24 2.27 11.04
CA VAL A 197 21.53 3.36 11.72
C VAL A 197 20.20 3.69 11.03
N ASP A 198 20.14 3.64 9.70
CA ASP A 198 18.92 3.90 8.94
C ASP A 198 17.87 2.79 9.18
N LYS A 199 18.34 1.54 9.29
CA LYS A 199 17.48 0.39 9.64
C LYS A 199 16.91 0.54 11.06
N ILE A 200 17.74 0.93 12.03
CA ILE A 200 17.31 1.23 13.41
C ILE A 200 16.30 2.38 13.42
N TYR A 201 16.55 3.45 12.66
CA TYR A 201 15.63 4.59 12.55
C TYR A 201 14.28 4.21 12.00
N ARG A 202 14.25 3.37 10.96
CA ARG A 202 13.00 2.85 10.39
C ARG A 202 12.25 1.98 11.39
N TRP A 203 12.95 1.06 12.08
CA TRP A 203 12.35 0.23 13.12
C TRP A 203 11.76 1.09 14.24
N TYR A 204 12.52 2.07 14.73
CA TYR A 204 12.05 2.99 15.77
C TYR A 204 10.81 3.77 15.31
N CYS A 205 10.88 4.41 14.16
CA CYS A 205 9.76 5.21 13.69
C CYS A 205 8.51 4.35 13.40
N HIS A 206 8.69 3.13 12.90
CA HIS A 206 7.59 2.18 12.70
C HIS A 206 6.86 1.84 14.01
N ASN A 207 7.61 1.60 15.08
CA ASN A 207 7.02 1.17 16.36
C ASN A 207 6.53 2.34 17.22
N PHE A 208 7.20 3.49 17.17
CA PHE A 208 7.03 4.57 18.15
C PHE A 208 6.49 5.88 17.58
N VAL A 209 6.68 6.15 16.28
CA VAL A 209 6.39 7.44 15.64
C VAL A 209 5.37 7.23 14.53
N ASN A 210 4.14 6.94 14.93
CA ASN A 210 3.00 6.75 14.02
C ASN A 210 2.90 7.92 13.00
N ASN A 211 2.54 7.62 11.74
CA ASN A 211 2.37 8.52 10.59
C ASN A 211 3.59 8.78 9.69
N GLN A 212 4.69 8.02 9.78
CA GLN A 212 5.72 8.09 8.74
C GLN A 212 5.36 7.18 7.55
N ILE A 213 5.15 7.80 6.39
CA ILE A 213 4.96 7.10 5.12
C ILE A 213 6.33 6.57 4.69
N PHE A 214 6.63 5.33 5.04
CA PHE A 214 7.78 4.63 4.46
C PHE A 214 7.37 4.03 3.12
N SER A 215 8.30 4.00 2.16
CA SER A 215 8.11 3.17 0.99
C SER A 215 8.08 1.70 1.39
N SER A 216 7.21 0.92 0.76
CA SER A 216 7.01 -0.48 1.11
C SER A 216 8.22 -1.30 0.69
N LEU A 217 8.92 -1.88 1.66
CA LEU A 217 10.10 -2.74 1.46
C LEU A 217 9.79 -4.03 0.73
N TYR A 218 8.59 -4.57 0.97
CA TYR A 218 8.18 -5.87 0.48
C TYR A 218 6.80 -5.81 -0.15
N TYR A 219 6.59 -6.63 -1.18
CA TYR A 219 5.30 -6.86 -1.78
C TYR A 219 4.82 -8.30 -1.52
N GLY A 220 3.61 -8.42 -0.99
CA GLY A 220 2.87 -9.68 -0.97
C GLY A 220 1.95 -9.73 -2.18
N LEU A 221 2.02 -10.80 -2.97
CA LEU A 221 1.28 -10.91 -4.23
C LEU A 221 0.16 -11.94 -4.11
N PHE A 222 -1.06 -11.50 -4.40
CA PHE A 222 -2.19 -12.37 -4.66
C PHE A 222 -2.54 -12.33 -6.14
N PHE A 223 -2.99 -13.43 -6.70
CA PHE A 223 -3.33 -13.57 -8.11
C PHE A 223 -4.81 -13.94 -8.24
N VAL A 224 -5.52 -13.31 -9.18
CA VAL A 224 -6.92 -13.64 -9.46
C VAL A 224 -7.03 -14.93 -10.27
N HIS A 225 -6.08 -15.19 -11.16
CA HIS A 225 -6.04 -16.37 -12.01
C HIS A 225 -4.94 -17.35 -11.55
N PRO A 226 -5.21 -18.68 -11.50
CA PRO A 226 -4.22 -19.65 -11.03
C PRO A 226 -3.02 -19.79 -11.97
N SER A 227 -3.22 -19.65 -13.29
CA SER A 227 -2.12 -19.75 -14.28
C SER A 227 -1.07 -18.66 -14.07
N ASP A 228 -1.47 -17.42 -13.81
CA ASP A 228 -0.54 -16.31 -13.56
C ASP A 228 0.28 -16.57 -12.28
N ALA A 229 -0.36 -17.18 -11.27
CA ALA A 229 0.31 -17.57 -10.04
C ALA A 229 1.28 -18.75 -10.23
N LEU A 230 0.94 -19.71 -11.09
CA LEU A 230 1.80 -20.82 -11.48
C LEU A 230 3.00 -20.36 -12.29
N GLU A 231 2.81 -19.44 -13.23
CA GLU A 231 3.90 -18.82 -13.99
C GLU A 231 4.86 -18.11 -13.03
N TYR A 232 4.32 -17.33 -12.09
CA TYR A 232 5.12 -16.69 -11.06
C TYR A 232 5.89 -17.71 -10.19
N LEU A 233 5.24 -18.78 -9.73
CA LEU A 233 5.89 -19.87 -9.00
C LEU A 233 7.04 -20.49 -9.81
N ASN A 234 6.80 -20.80 -11.08
CA ASN A 234 7.79 -21.39 -11.97
C ASN A 234 8.96 -20.43 -12.22
N SER A 235 8.70 -19.13 -12.33
CA SER A 235 9.76 -18.12 -12.46
C SER A 235 10.67 -18.07 -11.22
N ILE A 236 10.12 -18.27 -10.02
CA ILE A 236 10.91 -18.35 -8.79
C ILE A 236 11.73 -19.63 -8.78
N LYS A 237 11.11 -20.77 -9.17
CA LYS A 237 11.78 -22.07 -9.25
C LYS A 237 12.95 -22.08 -10.23
N HIS A 238 12.76 -21.48 -11.40
CA HIS A 238 13.80 -21.37 -12.42
C HIS A 238 14.97 -20.50 -11.94
N LYS A 239 14.70 -19.41 -11.21
CA LYS A 239 15.77 -18.51 -10.73
C LYS A 239 16.53 -19.02 -9.51
N ASN A 240 15.92 -19.89 -8.71
CA ASN A 240 16.47 -20.38 -7.45
C ASN A 240 16.33 -21.90 -7.37
N SER A 241 17.03 -22.64 -8.24
CA SER A 241 16.95 -24.10 -8.37
C SER A 241 17.05 -24.81 -7.01
N ASP A 242 17.98 -24.38 -6.17
CA ASP A 242 18.39 -25.13 -4.98
C ASP A 242 17.41 -24.97 -3.80
N PHE A 243 16.76 -23.81 -3.68
CA PHE A 243 15.83 -23.53 -2.58
C PHE A 243 14.36 -23.78 -2.96
N ALA A 244 14.01 -23.60 -4.24
CA ALA A 244 12.62 -23.42 -4.65
C ALA A 244 11.93 -24.69 -5.18
N GLN A 245 12.67 -25.68 -5.69
CA GLN A 245 12.07 -26.85 -6.36
C GLN A 245 11.09 -27.60 -5.45
N ASN A 246 11.49 -27.85 -4.19
CA ASN A 246 10.69 -28.67 -3.27
C ASN A 246 9.93 -27.86 -2.21
N ASN A 247 10.24 -26.57 -2.01
CA ASN A 247 9.73 -25.85 -0.85
C ASN A 247 8.56 -24.92 -1.13
N LEU A 248 8.23 -24.66 -2.40
CA LEU A 248 7.19 -23.72 -2.80
C LEU A 248 5.99 -24.42 -3.41
N SER A 249 4.80 -23.97 -3.01
CA SER A 249 3.52 -24.46 -3.50
C SER A 249 2.54 -23.31 -3.74
N LEU A 250 1.53 -23.59 -4.56
CA LEU A 250 0.44 -22.66 -4.79
C LEU A 250 -0.66 -22.89 -3.74
N LEU A 251 -1.04 -21.82 -3.04
CA LEU A 251 -2.13 -21.83 -2.08
C LEU A 251 -3.34 -21.09 -2.65
N SER A 252 -4.46 -21.78 -2.75
CA SER A 252 -5.77 -21.14 -2.91
C SER A 252 -6.23 -20.56 -1.58
N THR A 253 -6.59 -19.29 -1.60
CA THR A 253 -7.07 -18.50 -0.48
C THR A 253 -8.34 -17.75 -0.86
N LYS A 254 -8.95 -17.05 0.09
CA LYS A 254 -10.17 -16.28 -0.11
C LYS A 254 -9.85 -14.79 -0.24
N LEU A 255 -10.63 -14.05 -1.02
CA LEU A 255 -10.51 -12.60 -1.17
C LEU A 255 -10.58 -11.85 0.16
N GLU A 256 -11.28 -12.40 1.16
CA GLU A 256 -11.30 -11.85 2.51
C GLU A 256 -9.91 -11.74 3.16
N ILE A 257 -8.99 -12.64 2.83
CA ILE A 257 -7.63 -12.64 3.37
C ILE A 257 -6.85 -11.48 2.74
N TYR A 258 -6.90 -11.35 1.42
CA TYR A 258 -6.33 -10.18 0.72
C TYR A 258 -6.92 -8.88 1.27
N TYR A 259 -8.24 -8.83 1.44
CA TYR A 259 -8.93 -7.66 1.96
C TYR A 259 -8.40 -7.28 3.34
N LYS A 260 -8.34 -8.22 4.29
CA LYS A 260 -7.78 -7.96 5.62
C LYS A 260 -6.32 -7.51 5.56
N LEU A 261 -5.47 -8.26 4.86
CA LEU A 261 -4.03 -7.99 4.84
C LEU A 261 -3.72 -6.63 4.20
N SER A 262 -4.43 -6.24 3.15
CA SER A 262 -4.23 -4.94 2.49
C SER A 262 -4.67 -3.73 3.33
N ARG A 263 -5.52 -3.91 4.36
CA ARG A 263 -5.93 -2.83 5.28
C ARG A 263 -5.16 -2.85 6.60
N VAL A 264 -4.67 -4.02 7.02
CA VAL A 264 -3.92 -4.19 8.28
C VAL A 264 -2.41 -4.02 8.09
N SER A 265 -1.87 -4.35 6.91
CA SER A 265 -0.43 -4.23 6.66
C SER A 265 0.04 -2.78 6.80
N ARG A 266 0.93 -2.53 7.76
CA ARG A 266 1.55 -1.21 8.01
C ARG A 266 2.98 -1.18 7.50
N GLY A 267 3.31 -0.09 6.81
CA GLY A 267 4.68 0.43 6.61
C GLY A 267 5.59 -0.35 5.67
N GLN A 268 5.86 -1.63 5.94
CA GLN A 268 6.94 -2.36 5.27
C GLN A 268 6.43 -3.34 4.21
N ILE A 269 5.22 -3.86 4.36
CA ILE A 269 4.65 -4.83 3.42
C ILE A 269 3.47 -4.17 2.72
N ARG A 270 3.47 -4.21 1.39
CA ARG A 270 2.35 -3.78 0.56
C ARG A 270 1.75 -4.97 -0.17
N ILE A 271 0.50 -5.24 0.11
CA ILE A 271 -0.22 -6.33 -0.54
C ILE A 271 -0.77 -5.85 -1.88
N LYS A 272 -0.45 -6.58 -2.96
CA LYS A 272 -0.93 -6.32 -4.31
C LYS A 272 -1.80 -7.48 -4.80
N LEU A 273 -2.88 -7.12 -5.49
CA LEU A 273 -3.67 -8.05 -6.28
C LEU A 273 -3.17 -7.95 -7.72
N ILE A 274 -2.76 -9.09 -8.27
CA ILE A 274 -2.37 -9.27 -9.65
C ILE A 274 -3.64 -9.72 -10.38
N PRO A 275 -4.13 -8.92 -11.32
CA PRO A 275 -5.33 -9.25 -12.09
C PRO A 275 -5.05 -10.40 -13.05
N ASP A 276 -6.11 -11.03 -13.55
CA ASP A 276 -6.05 -11.98 -14.66
C ASP A 276 -5.49 -11.28 -15.90
N LEU A 277 -4.22 -11.57 -16.21
CA LEU A 277 -3.49 -10.87 -17.26
C LEU A 277 -4.07 -11.18 -18.65
N LYS A 278 -4.54 -12.42 -18.85
CA LYS A 278 -5.19 -12.84 -20.09
C LYS A 278 -6.53 -12.13 -20.27
N GLU A 279 -7.30 -11.97 -19.20
CA GLU A 279 -8.57 -11.26 -19.25
C GLU A 279 -8.38 -9.77 -19.51
N ILE A 280 -7.36 -9.13 -18.92
CA ILE A 280 -6.99 -7.75 -19.25
C ILE A 280 -6.62 -7.62 -20.72
N ALA A 281 -5.78 -8.51 -21.25
CA ALA A 281 -5.39 -8.48 -22.65
C ALA A 281 -6.61 -8.61 -23.56
N ASN A 282 -7.51 -9.56 -23.28
CA ASN A 282 -8.75 -9.70 -24.05
C ASN A 282 -9.64 -8.47 -23.94
N LEU A 283 -9.76 -7.85 -22.77
CA LEU A 283 -10.54 -6.64 -22.57
C LEU A 283 -10.01 -5.49 -23.43
N ILE A 284 -8.69 -5.25 -23.38
CA ILE A 284 -8.04 -4.14 -24.07
C ILE A 284 -8.03 -4.34 -25.58
N TYR A 285 -7.76 -5.55 -26.08
CA TYR A 285 -7.56 -5.76 -27.51
C TYR A 285 -8.81 -6.24 -28.24
N ARG A 286 -9.81 -6.75 -27.53
CA ARG A 286 -10.98 -7.38 -28.15
C ARG A 286 -12.30 -6.85 -27.59
N TYR A 287 -12.53 -7.00 -26.29
CA TYR A 287 -13.88 -6.80 -25.74
C TYR A 287 -14.29 -5.34 -25.70
N LYS A 288 -13.36 -4.39 -25.46
CA LYS A 288 -13.69 -2.96 -25.41
C LYS A 288 -14.33 -2.40 -26.70
N TYR A 289 -14.15 -3.09 -27.83
CA TYR A 289 -14.71 -2.71 -29.13
C TYR A 289 -16.08 -3.34 -29.40
N TYR A 290 -16.63 -4.12 -28.46
CA TYR A 290 -17.97 -4.68 -28.60
C TYR A 290 -19.02 -3.64 -28.21
N ASP A 291 -20.03 -3.47 -29.06
CA ASP A 291 -21.12 -2.48 -28.85
C ASP A 291 -21.89 -2.70 -27.55
N ASN A 292 -21.89 -3.93 -27.04
CA ASN A 292 -22.59 -4.31 -25.82
C ASN A 292 -21.75 -4.11 -24.54
N ILE A 293 -20.56 -3.48 -24.63
CA ILE A 293 -19.67 -3.24 -23.48
C ILE A 293 -19.51 -1.73 -23.25
N HIS A 294 -19.71 -1.34 -22.00
CA HIS A 294 -19.53 0.04 -21.53
C HIS A 294 -18.64 0.05 -20.30
N PHE A 295 -17.79 1.06 -20.16
CA PHE A 295 -16.96 1.23 -18.98
C PHE A 295 -17.66 2.15 -17.97
N HIS A 296 -17.47 1.86 -16.69
CA HIS A 296 -17.93 2.75 -15.62
C HIS A 296 -17.17 4.08 -15.67
N ASN A 297 -17.84 5.20 -15.38
CA ASN A 297 -17.27 6.55 -15.51
C ASN A 297 -16.00 6.76 -14.67
N ASN A 298 -15.92 6.12 -13.50
CA ASN A 298 -14.76 6.20 -12.61
C ASN A 298 -13.63 5.21 -12.97
N GLN A 299 -13.81 4.38 -14.01
CA GLN A 299 -12.78 3.45 -14.46
C GLN A 299 -11.64 4.21 -15.13
N LYS A 300 -10.40 3.95 -14.70
CA LYS A 300 -9.22 4.41 -15.43
C LYS A 300 -8.84 3.38 -16.49
N TYR A 301 -8.96 3.74 -17.75
CA TYR A 301 -8.57 2.92 -18.90
C TYR A 301 -8.20 3.81 -20.08
N GLY A 302 -7.57 3.24 -21.09
CA GLY A 302 -7.25 3.92 -22.33
C GLY A 302 -6.99 2.94 -23.45
N LYS A 303 -6.38 3.41 -24.54
CA LYS A 303 -6.13 2.57 -25.74
C LYS A 303 -5.39 1.28 -25.39
N ASN A 304 -4.36 1.38 -24.55
CA ASN A 304 -3.43 0.28 -24.28
C ASN A 304 -3.34 -0.08 -22.78
N PHE A 305 -4.27 0.38 -21.95
CA PHE A 305 -4.22 0.10 -20.52
C PHE A 305 -5.60 -0.02 -19.89
N PHE A 306 -5.67 -0.84 -18.84
CA PHE A 306 -6.80 -0.94 -17.94
C PHE A 306 -6.24 -1.09 -16.51
N LYS A 307 -6.79 -0.33 -15.56
CA LYS A 307 -6.32 -0.35 -14.16
C LYS A 307 -7.13 -1.35 -13.33
N GLY A 308 -6.46 -2.36 -12.78
CA GLY A 308 -7.00 -3.31 -11.79
C GLY A 308 -7.61 -4.58 -12.41
N GLN A 309 -8.21 -5.43 -11.58
CA GLN A 309 -8.91 -6.63 -12.03
C GLN A 309 -10.25 -6.25 -12.66
N PRO A 310 -10.50 -6.54 -13.96
CA PRO A 310 -11.78 -6.26 -14.57
C PRO A 310 -12.90 -7.08 -13.93
N ILE A 311 -14.02 -6.42 -13.70
CA ILE A 311 -15.28 -7.00 -13.25
C ILE A 311 -16.40 -6.56 -14.19
N TYR A 312 -17.33 -7.47 -14.44
CA TYR A 312 -18.39 -7.34 -15.44
C TYR A 312 -19.76 -7.43 -14.75
N PHE A 313 -20.57 -6.40 -14.91
CA PHE A 313 -21.96 -6.37 -14.46
C PHE A 313 -22.88 -6.48 -15.67
N ILE A 314 -23.86 -7.39 -15.60
CA ILE A 314 -24.94 -7.42 -16.58
C ILE A 314 -25.92 -6.29 -16.20
N LYS A 315 -26.10 -5.31 -17.09
CA LYS A 315 -27.04 -4.21 -16.87
C LYS A 315 -28.48 -4.72 -16.96
N PRO A 316 -29.41 -4.17 -16.16
CA PRO A 316 -30.82 -4.44 -16.35
C PRO A 316 -31.28 -3.87 -17.70
N ILE A 317 -32.24 -4.53 -18.34
CA ILE A 317 -32.72 -4.16 -19.67
C ILE A 317 -34.25 -4.12 -19.70
N TYR A 318 -34.79 -3.14 -20.42
CA TYR A 318 -36.21 -3.13 -20.73
C TYR A 318 -36.50 -4.20 -21.77
N SER A 319 -37.41 -5.12 -21.44
CA SER A 319 -37.80 -6.20 -22.35
C SER A 319 -39.33 -6.35 -22.34
N LEU A 320 -39.88 -6.61 -23.52
CA LEU A 320 -41.27 -6.99 -23.69
C LEU A 320 -41.48 -8.40 -23.14
N ASN A 321 -42.46 -8.56 -22.24
CA ASN A 321 -42.97 -9.87 -21.85
C ASN A 321 -43.99 -10.33 -22.90
N ARG A 322 -43.72 -11.47 -23.53
CA ARG A 322 -44.55 -12.06 -24.60
C ARG A 322 -45.94 -12.47 -24.13
N LEU A 323 -46.09 -12.82 -22.85
CA LEU A 323 -47.38 -13.25 -22.28
C LEU A 323 -48.26 -12.07 -21.92
N THR A 324 -47.69 -11.03 -21.29
CA THR A 324 -48.46 -9.88 -20.80
C THR A 324 -48.47 -8.70 -21.76
N GLN A 325 -47.65 -8.73 -22.81
CA GLN A 325 -47.39 -7.62 -23.74
C GLN A 325 -46.93 -6.31 -23.08
N LYS A 326 -46.50 -6.37 -21.80
CA LYS A 326 -45.98 -5.22 -21.06
C LYS A 326 -44.45 -5.21 -21.13
N THR A 327 -43.90 -4.02 -21.30
CA THR A 327 -42.46 -3.77 -21.18
C THR A 327 -42.11 -3.62 -19.70
N SER A 328 -41.11 -4.37 -19.23
CA SER A 328 -40.63 -4.25 -17.85
C SER A 328 -39.11 -4.30 -17.80
N LEU A 329 -38.56 -3.72 -16.74
CA LEU A 329 -37.12 -3.71 -16.50
C LEU A 329 -36.68 -5.06 -15.89
N VAL A 330 -36.05 -5.88 -16.72
CA VAL A 330 -35.58 -7.21 -16.33
C VAL A 330 -34.19 -7.10 -15.73
N HIS A 331 -34.06 -7.60 -14.50
CA HIS A 331 -32.79 -7.67 -13.77
C HIS A 331 -32.20 -9.08 -13.88
N TYR A 332 -30.89 -9.15 -14.12
CA TYR A 332 -30.16 -10.40 -13.94
C TYR A 332 -29.80 -10.53 -12.45
N ASN A 333 -30.54 -11.38 -11.74
CA ASN A 333 -30.27 -11.73 -10.34
C ASN A 333 -30.06 -13.23 -10.23
N TYR A 334 -29.09 -13.64 -9.42
CA TYR A 334 -28.88 -15.03 -9.06
C TYR A 334 -29.58 -15.30 -7.73
N ALA A 335 -30.59 -16.16 -7.74
CA ALA A 335 -31.26 -16.57 -6.51
C ALA A 335 -30.54 -17.79 -5.93
N ILE A 336 -30.18 -17.72 -4.65
CA ILE A 336 -29.67 -18.86 -3.89
C ILE A 336 -30.70 -19.17 -2.83
N GLU A 337 -31.18 -20.41 -2.81
CA GLU A 337 -32.03 -20.91 -1.73
C GLU A 337 -31.12 -21.36 -0.59
N LEU A 338 -31.14 -20.62 0.51
CA LEU A 338 -30.49 -20.99 1.76
C LEU A 338 -31.57 -21.05 2.83
N ASN A 339 -31.71 -22.20 3.50
CA ASN A 339 -32.63 -22.38 4.62
C ASN A 339 -34.08 -21.92 4.33
N SER A 340 -34.62 -22.30 3.16
CA SER A 340 -36.00 -21.98 2.74
C SER A 340 -36.31 -20.50 2.49
N GLN A 341 -35.32 -19.61 2.54
CA GLN A 341 -35.44 -18.22 2.10
C GLN A 341 -34.70 -18.01 0.78
N LYS A 342 -35.37 -17.35 -0.16
CA LYS A 342 -34.83 -17.05 -1.49
C LYS A 342 -34.22 -15.66 -1.48
N ASP A 343 -32.90 -15.61 -1.29
CA ASP A 343 -32.15 -14.37 -1.37
C ASP A 343 -31.71 -14.09 -2.81
N GLU A 344 -31.98 -12.88 -3.30
CA GLU A 344 -31.52 -12.43 -4.61
C GLU A 344 -30.14 -11.75 -4.51
N PHE A 345 -29.19 -12.26 -5.28
CA PHE A 345 -27.83 -11.74 -5.35
C PHE A 345 -27.56 -11.09 -6.70
N GLN A 346 -26.97 -9.90 -6.67
CA GLN A 346 -26.37 -9.30 -7.84
C GLN A 346 -25.04 -10.01 -8.12
N SER A 347 -24.96 -10.71 -9.26
CA SER A 347 -23.73 -11.37 -9.68
C SER A 347 -22.77 -10.39 -10.35
N ILE A 348 -21.50 -10.51 -9.99
CA ILE A 348 -20.40 -9.72 -10.55
C ILE A 348 -19.38 -10.73 -11.07
N PHE A 349 -19.13 -10.72 -12.37
CA PHE A 349 -18.25 -11.70 -12.99
C PHE A 349 -16.84 -11.15 -13.10
N THR A 350 -15.81 -11.97 -12.86
CA THR A 350 -14.41 -11.58 -13.09
C THR A 350 -13.91 -11.98 -14.48
N ASN A 351 -14.76 -12.61 -15.29
CA ASN A 351 -14.45 -13.04 -16.65
C ASN A 351 -15.64 -12.76 -17.60
N TYR A 352 -15.36 -12.14 -18.75
CA TYR A 352 -16.39 -11.79 -19.73
C TYR A 352 -17.13 -13.01 -20.29
N LYS A 353 -16.40 -14.09 -20.60
CA LYS A 353 -17.01 -15.31 -21.16
C LYS A 353 -18.01 -15.91 -20.18
N THR A 354 -17.66 -15.96 -18.90
CA THR A 354 -18.56 -16.44 -17.84
C THR A 354 -19.82 -15.57 -17.74
N ALA A 355 -19.70 -14.25 -17.88
CA ALA A 355 -20.87 -13.35 -17.89
C ALA A 355 -21.80 -13.60 -19.09
N VAL A 356 -21.24 -13.79 -20.29
CA VAL A 356 -22.03 -14.10 -21.50
C VAL A 356 -22.71 -15.46 -21.39
N GLU A 357 -22.01 -16.46 -20.87
CA GLU A 357 -22.54 -17.81 -20.67
C GLU A 357 -23.68 -17.82 -19.64
N ALA A 358 -23.53 -17.04 -18.57
CA ALA A 358 -24.55 -16.83 -17.57
C ALA A 358 -25.79 -16.14 -18.16
N TRP A 359 -25.60 -15.15 -19.04
CA TRP A 359 -26.70 -14.52 -19.78
C TRP A 359 -27.41 -15.50 -20.71
N ARG A 360 -26.67 -16.35 -21.43
CA ARG A 360 -27.23 -17.39 -22.29
C ARG A 360 -28.18 -18.32 -21.51
N LYS A 361 -27.75 -18.77 -20.32
CA LYS A 361 -28.59 -19.59 -19.43
C LYS A 361 -29.79 -18.82 -18.89
N PHE A 362 -29.63 -17.53 -18.56
CA PHE A 362 -30.74 -16.69 -18.11
C PHE A 362 -31.81 -16.51 -19.18
N ARG A 363 -31.42 -16.28 -20.44
CA ARG A 363 -32.36 -16.23 -21.56
C ARG A 363 -33.18 -17.51 -21.73
N GLN A 364 -32.54 -18.66 -21.50
CA GLN A 364 -33.22 -19.96 -21.57
C GLN A 364 -34.25 -20.15 -20.44
N LYS A 365 -33.99 -19.60 -19.25
CA LYS A 365 -34.95 -19.62 -18.13
C LYS A 365 -36.08 -18.61 -18.33
N CYS A 366 -35.78 -17.44 -18.87
CA CYS A 366 -36.72 -16.34 -19.07
C CYS A 366 -37.28 -16.28 -20.50
N LYS A 367 -37.78 -17.42 -21.03
CA LYS A 367 -38.31 -17.51 -22.41
C LYS A 367 -39.47 -16.54 -22.71
N ASN A 368 -40.18 -16.13 -21.65
CA ASN A 368 -41.31 -15.21 -21.74
C ASN A 368 -40.86 -13.79 -22.09
N TYR A 369 -39.58 -13.45 -21.98
CA TYR A 369 -39.05 -12.12 -22.29
C TYR A 369 -38.30 -12.12 -23.63
N LYS A 370 -38.51 -11.07 -24.45
CA LYS A 370 -37.75 -10.82 -25.67
C LYS A 370 -36.35 -10.25 -25.36
N LEU A 371 -35.48 -11.09 -24.78
CA LEU A 371 -34.14 -10.71 -24.36
C LEU A 371 -33.14 -10.71 -25.55
N PRO A 372 -32.23 -9.71 -25.64
CA PRO A 372 -31.20 -9.60 -26.68
C PRO A 372 -30.20 -10.76 -26.61
N HIS A 373 -29.57 -11.04 -27.75
CA HIS A 373 -28.63 -12.16 -27.85
C HIS A 373 -27.41 -11.99 -26.94
N LYS A 374 -26.83 -10.78 -26.92
CA LYS A 374 -25.73 -10.40 -26.02
C LYS A 374 -26.25 -9.52 -24.88
N PRO A 375 -25.74 -9.68 -23.65
CA PRO A 375 -26.09 -8.79 -22.55
C PRO A 375 -25.42 -7.42 -22.74
N GLN A 376 -26.08 -6.36 -22.26
CA GLN A 376 -25.40 -5.09 -22.01
C GLN A 376 -24.52 -5.24 -20.77
N ILE A 377 -23.22 -4.98 -20.91
CA ILE A 377 -22.23 -5.17 -19.85
C ILE A 377 -21.64 -3.83 -19.44
N LEU A 378 -21.57 -3.61 -18.13
CA LEU A 378 -20.78 -2.55 -17.51
C LEU A 378 -19.47 -3.13 -16.98
N VAL A 379 -18.34 -2.53 -17.33
CA VAL A 379 -17.00 -2.94 -16.89
C VAL A 379 -16.49 -1.96 -15.84
N TYR A 380 -15.96 -2.48 -14.75
CA TYR A 380 -15.24 -1.70 -13.75
C TYR A 380 -14.06 -2.50 -13.19
N ASN A 381 -13.33 -1.97 -12.21
CA ASN A 381 -12.24 -2.68 -11.55
C ASN A 381 -12.58 -3.07 -10.12
N LEU A 382 -12.14 -4.26 -9.71
CA LEU A 382 -12.44 -4.84 -8.40
C LEU A 382 -11.89 -3.98 -7.25
N GLU A 383 -10.69 -3.43 -7.39
CA GLU A 383 -10.01 -2.69 -6.33
C GLU A 383 -10.72 -1.38 -6.00
N ASP A 384 -11.11 -0.61 -7.01
CA ASP A 384 -11.87 0.62 -6.82
C ASP A 384 -13.34 0.30 -6.48
N PHE A 385 -13.92 -0.79 -6.99
CA PHE A 385 -15.23 -1.28 -6.54
C PHE A 385 -15.27 -1.56 -5.04
N ILE A 386 -14.26 -2.23 -4.49
CA ILE A 386 -14.17 -2.47 -3.04
C ILE A 386 -14.08 -1.13 -2.27
N LYS A 387 -13.37 -0.13 -2.80
CA LYS A 387 -13.28 1.20 -2.16
C LYS A 387 -14.63 1.94 -2.14
N LEU A 388 -15.49 1.74 -3.14
CA LEU A 388 -16.83 2.33 -3.13
C LEU A 388 -17.66 1.82 -1.94
N TYR A 389 -17.48 0.54 -1.56
CA TYR A 389 -18.09 -0.03 -0.35
C TYR A 389 -17.48 0.52 0.94
N ASP A 390 -16.20 0.88 0.94
CA ASP A 390 -15.56 1.54 2.08
C ASP A 390 -16.12 2.98 2.28
N ASN A 391 -16.48 3.66 1.18
CA ASN A 391 -16.87 5.07 1.15
C ASN A 391 -18.39 5.36 1.17
N ASN A 392 -19.27 4.35 1.23
CA ASN A 392 -20.74 4.48 1.21
C ASN A 392 -21.37 5.06 -0.09
N GLU A 393 -20.69 5.00 -1.24
CA GLU A 393 -21.28 5.48 -2.51
C GLU A 393 -22.38 4.54 -3.05
N PHE A 394 -22.42 3.28 -2.62
CA PHE A 394 -23.53 2.37 -2.88
C PHE A 394 -24.58 2.47 -1.76
N GLY A 395 -25.59 3.33 -1.95
CA GLY A 395 -26.80 3.33 -1.11
C GLY A 395 -27.47 1.96 -1.08
N LYS A 396 -27.91 1.52 0.11
CA LYS A 396 -28.67 0.29 0.41
C LYS A 396 -28.16 -1.00 -0.27
N TYR A 397 -27.20 -1.64 0.39
CA TYR A 397 -27.16 -3.08 0.71
C TYR A 397 -27.64 -4.12 -0.32
N LYS A 398 -27.29 -4.02 -1.61
CA LYS A 398 -27.46 -5.18 -2.51
C LYS A 398 -26.54 -6.33 -2.06
N ASN A 399 -27.12 -7.52 -1.92
CA ASN A 399 -26.37 -8.74 -1.73
C ASN A 399 -25.58 -9.01 -3.02
N ILE A 400 -24.26 -9.11 -2.91
CA ILE A 400 -23.37 -9.28 -4.07
C ILE A 400 -22.65 -10.61 -4.00
N THR A 401 -22.47 -11.23 -5.16
CA THR A 401 -21.70 -12.46 -5.30
C THR A 401 -20.69 -12.29 -6.43
N LEU A 402 -19.41 -12.42 -6.08
CA LEU A 402 -18.33 -12.45 -7.06
C LEU A 402 -18.24 -13.84 -7.67
N VAL A 403 -18.34 -13.92 -9.00
CA VAL A 403 -18.29 -15.18 -9.76
C VAL A 403 -16.89 -15.31 -10.38
N PRO A 404 -16.09 -16.33 -9.97
CA PRO A 404 -14.77 -16.56 -10.53
C PRO A 404 -14.83 -17.04 -11.97
N SER A 405 -13.69 -17.00 -12.66
CA SER A 405 -13.54 -17.67 -13.94
C SER A 405 -13.72 -19.18 -13.78
N GLN A 406 -14.13 -19.84 -14.85
CA GLN A 406 -14.28 -21.30 -14.88
C GLN A 406 -12.96 -22.00 -14.52
N ALA A 407 -11.83 -21.51 -15.04
CA ALA A 407 -10.51 -22.06 -14.75
C ALA A 407 -10.15 -21.94 -13.25
N SER A 408 -10.44 -20.80 -12.61
CA SER A 408 -10.22 -20.64 -11.16
C SER A 408 -11.09 -21.60 -10.35
N TYR A 409 -12.34 -21.82 -10.76
CA TYR A 409 -13.25 -22.77 -10.11
C TYR A 409 -12.77 -24.22 -10.23
N GLU A 410 -12.43 -24.65 -11.45
CA GLU A 410 -11.93 -26.01 -11.73
C GLU A 410 -10.63 -26.29 -10.98
N PHE A 411 -9.71 -25.33 -10.94
CA PHE A 411 -8.45 -25.45 -10.20
C PHE A 411 -8.68 -25.73 -8.71
N ILE A 412 -9.66 -25.07 -8.09
CA ILE A 412 -9.96 -25.29 -6.66
C ILE A 412 -10.60 -26.66 -6.46
N LYS A 413 -11.54 -27.04 -7.33
CA LYS A 413 -12.22 -28.33 -7.28
C LYS A 413 -11.20 -29.47 -7.34
N GLN A 414 -10.23 -29.39 -8.24
CA GLN A 414 -9.16 -30.39 -8.36
C GLN A 414 -8.23 -30.41 -7.15
N ASN A 415 -7.87 -29.24 -6.60
CA ASN A 415 -6.95 -29.15 -5.46
C ASN A 415 -7.59 -29.46 -4.09
N GLN A 416 -8.91 -29.37 -3.95
CA GLN A 416 -9.62 -29.77 -2.73
C GLN A 416 -9.56 -31.29 -2.53
N VAL A 417 -9.77 -32.06 -3.61
CA VAL A 417 -9.65 -33.52 -3.61
C VAL A 417 -8.26 -33.98 -3.12
N LEU A 418 -7.20 -33.23 -3.45
CA LEU A 418 -5.82 -33.55 -3.05
C LEU A 418 -5.45 -33.15 -1.61
N ARG A 419 -6.28 -32.36 -0.91
CA ARG A 419 -5.98 -31.80 0.42
C ARG A 419 -6.66 -32.52 1.57
N GLU A 420 -7.80 -33.18 1.32
CA GLU A 420 -8.54 -33.91 2.36
C GLU A 420 -7.69 -35.03 2.99
N ASP A 421 -6.71 -35.58 2.25
CA ASP A 421 -5.79 -36.62 2.74
C ASP A 421 -4.66 -36.13 3.68
N LYS A 422 -4.44 -34.81 3.84
CA LYS A 422 -3.21 -34.27 4.50
C LYS A 422 -3.45 -33.28 5.64
N ALA A 423 -4.70 -32.99 5.99
CA ALA A 423 -5.04 -31.84 6.84
C ALA A 423 -4.70 -32.01 8.35
N THR A 424 -4.70 -33.22 8.90
CA THR A 424 -4.57 -33.45 10.36
C THR A 424 -3.12 -33.39 10.86
N LYS A 425 -2.13 -33.75 10.05
CA LYS A 425 -0.70 -33.69 10.44
C LYS A 425 -0.13 -32.26 10.43
N GLN A 426 -0.67 -31.32 9.67
CA GLN A 426 -0.02 -30.02 9.44
C GLN A 426 -0.13 -29.01 10.60
N ILE A 427 -1.13 -29.10 11.48
CA ILE A 427 -1.36 -28.10 12.53
C ILE A 427 -0.31 -28.22 13.65
N PHE A 428 0.01 -29.44 14.07
CA PHE A 428 0.99 -29.70 15.14
C PHE A 428 2.43 -29.36 14.72
N PHE A 429 2.81 -29.73 13.50
CA PHE A 429 4.12 -29.39 12.95
C PHE A 429 4.33 -27.87 12.79
N ARG A 430 3.26 -27.09 12.55
CA ARG A 430 3.37 -25.64 12.34
C ARG A 430 3.87 -24.88 13.57
N GLU A 431 3.41 -25.24 14.76
CA GLU A 431 3.82 -24.59 16.01
C GLU A 431 5.20 -25.07 16.47
N PHE A 432 5.52 -26.36 16.29
CA PHE A 432 6.85 -26.90 16.57
C PHE A 432 7.95 -26.26 15.69
N PHE A 433 7.72 -26.14 14.38
CA PHE A 433 8.68 -25.49 13.47
C PHE A 433 8.81 -23.97 13.70
N ARG A 434 7.86 -23.32 14.38
CA ARG A 434 8.02 -21.91 14.81
C ARG A 434 9.01 -21.83 15.96
N PHE A 435 8.88 -22.71 16.95
CA PHE A 435 9.81 -22.78 18.07
C PHE A 435 11.22 -23.17 17.62
N GLN A 436 11.36 -24.20 16.78
CA GLN A 436 12.66 -24.61 16.24
C GLN A 436 13.36 -23.47 15.49
N ARG A 437 12.63 -22.67 14.70
CA ARG A 437 13.21 -21.54 13.98
C ARG A 437 13.54 -20.35 14.87
N PHE A 438 12.76 -20.13 15.92
CA PHE A 438 13.10 -19.16 16.95
C PHE A 438 14.41 -19.56 17.65
N ALA A 439 14.54 -20.83 18.04
CA ALA A 439 15.75 -21.40 18.61
C ALA A 439 16.93 -21.33 17.64
N GLN A 440 16.76 -21.71 16.37
CA GLN A 440 17.81 -21.60 15.34
C GLN A 440 18.23 -20.15 15.11
N LYS A 441 17.30 -19.19 15.11
CA LYS A 441 17.65 -17.77 15.01
C LYS A 441 18.40 -17.27 16.24
N ILE A 442 18.05 -17.74 17.44
CA ILE A 442 18.78 -17.44 18.67
C ILE A 442 20.20 -18.01 18.55
N VAL A 443 20.33 -19.30 18.24
CA VAL A 443 21.60 -20.01 18.08
C VAL A 443 22.46 -19.36 17.01
N TRP A 444 21.93 -19.05 15.82
CA TRP A 444 22.67 -18.36 14.76
C TRP A 444 23.04 -16.91 15.11
N SER A 445 22.18 -16.20 15.87
CA SER A 445 22.53 -14.86 16.36
C SER A 445 23.63 -14.89 17.42
N LEU A 446 23.74 -15.98 18.17
CA LEU A 446 24.76 -16.22 19.18
C LEU A 446 26.07 -16.76 18.55
N SER A 447 25.97 -17.58 17.50
CA SER A 447 27.12 -18.24 16.87
C SER A 447 27.83 -17.38 15.81
N ASN A 448 27.17 -16.40 15.18
CA ASN A 448 27.78 -15.52 14.17
C ASN A 448 28.59 -14.33 14.75
N LYS A 449 29.05 -14.42 16.00
CA LYS A 449 30.08 -13.54 16.59
C LYS A 449 31.44 -14.23 16.65
N GLN A 450 31.92 -14.79 15.54
CA GLN A 450 33.35 -15.01 15.39
C GLN A 450 33.91 -14.01 14.37
N PRO A 451 34.91 -13.19 14.74
CA PRO A 451 35.60 -12.34 13.80
C PRO A 451 36.33 -13.22 12.79
N THR A 452 36.22 -12.89 11.50
CA THR A 452 37.14 -13.41 10.49
C THR A 452 38.52 -12.84 10.79
N ASN A 453 39.29 -13.56 11.61
CA ASN A 453 40.72 -13.36 11.72
C ASN A 453 41.33 -13.68 10.35
N TRP A 454 41.82 -12.65 9.66
CA TRP A 454 42.74 -12.80 8.54
C TRP A 454 44.01 -13.49 9.05
N GLN A 455 44.30 -14.68 8.52
CA GLN A 455 45.60 -15.32 8.67
C GLN A 455 46.54 -14.86 7.55
N LYS A 456 47.81 -14.75 7.94
CA LYS A 456 49.00 -14.39 7.17
C LYS A 456 49.19 -15.22 5.90
#